data_AF-A0A3D2RFE9-F1
#
_entry.id   AF-A0A3D2RFE9-F1
#
_cell.length_a   1.000
_cell.length_b   1.000
_cell.length_c   1.000
_cell.angle_alpha   90.00
_cell.angle_beta   90.00
_cell.angle_gamma   90.00
#
_symmetry.space_group_name_H-M   'P 1'
#
loop_
_entity.id
_entity.type
_entity.pdbx_description
1 polymer ?
#
loop_
_entity_poly.entity_id
_entity_poly.type
_entity_poly.pdbx_seq_one_letter_code
_entity_poly.pdbx_strand_id
1 'polypeptide(L)'
;MGKKLLPEIERAFIYKPNRFEGFKIACYNADDAGFFDTHRDNISSNTAHRRLAVSLNLNHVYEGGELRFPEFSDVKYRPAAGSALVFSCAHLHEVLPVTSGRRFTLLTFLYDETVERWQGGDPFGF
;
A
#
# COMPACT_ATOMS: atom_id res chain seq x y z
N MET A 1 -5.14 -9.84 -10.38
CA MET A 1 -4.38 -8.56 -10.42
C MET A 1 -3.78 -8.29 -11.80
N GLY A 2 -2.88 -9.13 -12.32
CA GLY A 2 -2.04 -8.84 -13.50
C GLY A 2 -2.75 -8.31 -14.76
N LYS A 3 -3.79 -9.00 -15.26
CA LYS A 3 -4.44 -8.65 -16.54
C LYS A 3 -5.21 -7.33 -16.55
N LYS A 4 -5.64 -6.83 -15.40
CA LYS A 4 -6.43 -5.59 -15.29
C LYS A 4 -5.63 -4.44 -14.71
N LEU A 5 -4.75 -4.70 -13.73
CA LEU A 5 -4.04 -3.66 -13.01
C LEU A 5 -2.76 -3.21 -13.71
N LEU A 6 -1.96 -4.16 -14.24
CA LEU A 6 -0.64 -3.83 -14.79
C LEU A 6 -0.70 -2.90 -16.01
N PRO A 7 -1.62 -3.08 -16.98
CA PRO A 7 -1.74 -2.14 -18.11
C PRO A 7 -2.06 -0.71 -17.65
N GLU A 8 -2.92 -0.56 -16.64
CA GLU A 8 -3.27 0.74 -16.08
C GLU A 8 -2.11 1.37 -15.32
N ILE A 9 -1.30 0.57 -14.62
CA ILE A 9 -0.09 1.04 -13.96
C ILE A 9 0.94 1.53 -14.99
N GLU A 10 1.21 0.73 -16.03
CA GLU A 10 2.16 1.10 -17.09
C GLU A 10 1.74 2.39 -17.76
N ARG A 11 0.44 2.55 -18.03
CA ARG A 11 -0.13 3.76 -18.63
C ARG A 11 -0.08 4.98 -17.70
N ALA A 12 -0.41 4.83 -16.42
CA ALA A 12 -0.55 5.95 -15.49
C ALA A 12 0.79 6.41 -14.88
N PHE A 13 1.73 5.48 -14.68
CA PHE A 13 3.00 5.75 -14.00
C PHE A 13 4.22 5.68 -14.93
N ILE A 14 4.05 5.30 -16.21
CA ILE A 14 5.17 5.08 -17.14
C ILE A 14 6.16 4.08 -16.53
N TYR A 15 5.63 3.06 -15.86
CA TYR A 15 6.39 2.14 -15.04
C TYR A 15 5.87 0.72 -15.18
N LYS A 16 6.77 -0.23 -15.45
CA LYS A 16 6.42 -1.64 -15.70
C LYS A 16 7.00 -2.54 -14.62
N PRO A 17 6.29 -2.74 -13.49
CA PRO A 17 6.75 -3.66 -12.46
C PRO A 17 6.70 -5.10 -12.97
N ASN A 18 7.77 -5.85 -12.73
CA ASN A 18 7.88 -7.28 -13.06
C ASN A 18 8.13 -8.17 -11.83
N ARG A 19 8.10 -7.56 -10.63
CA ARG A 19 8.18 -8.21 -9.32
C ARG A 19 7.13 -7.63 -8.37
N PHE A 20 6.79 -8.42 -7.36
CA PHE A 20 5.90 -7.99 -6.29
C PHE A 20 6.24 -8.69 -4.97
N GLU A 21 5.93 -8.05 -3.84
CA GLU A 21 5.92 -8.73 -2.55
C GLU A 21 4.64 -9.56 -2.38
N GLY A 22 4.71 -10.65 -1.61
CA GLY A 22 3.56 -11.50 -1.32
C GLY A 22 2.35 -10.72 -0.80
N PHE A 23 1.15 -11.18 -1.17
CA PHE A 23 -0.10 -10.53 -0.77
C PHE A 23 -0.33 -10.63 0.73
N LYS A 24 -0.82 -9.54 1.33
CA LYS A 24 -1.24 -9.49 2.74
C LYS A 24 -2.69 -9.03 2.82
N ILE A 25 -3.49 -9.68 3.67
CA ILE A 25 -4.81 -9.16 4.03
C ILE A 25 -4.67 -8.47 5.37
N ALA A 26 -5.03 -7.19 5.44
CA ALA A 26 -5.10 -6.42 6.67
C ALA A 26 -6.57 -6.20 7.08
N CYS A 27 -6.81 -6.16 8.39
CA CYS A 27 -8.09 -5.86 8.99
C CYS A 27 -7.91 -4.68 9.97
N TYR A 28 -8.67 -3.62 9.76
CA TYR A 28 -8.77 -2.50 10.70
C TYR A 28 -10.15 -2.58 11.37
N ASN A 29 -10.17 -2.76 12.69
CA ASN A 29 -11.41 -2.96 13.45
C ASN A 29 -11.80 -1.71 14.23
N ALA A 30 -13.08 -1.36 14.23
CA ALA A 30 -13.58 -0.21 14.98
C ALA A 30 -13.35 -0.32 16.49
N ASP A 31 -13.40 -1.53 17.06
CA ASP A 31 -13.27 -1.76 18.51
C ASP A 31 -11.93 -1.25 19.07
N ASP A 32 -10.87 -1.28 18.24
CA ASP A 32 -9.53 -0.84 18.60
C ASP A 32 -9.13 0.45 17.85
N ALA A 33 -10.12 1.17 17.30
CA ALA A 33 -9.93 2.33 16.42
C ALA A 33 -8.91 2.07 15.29
N GLY A 34 -8.92 0.85 14.73
CA GLY A 34 -7.88 0.33 13.85
C GLY A 34 -7.46 1.33 12.76
N PHE A 35 -6.17 1.64 12.74
CA PHE A 35 -5.55 2.64 11.89
C PHE A 35 -4.14 2.19 11.47
N PHE A 36 -3.49 2.98 10.63
CA PHE A 36 -2.06 2.83 10.38
C PHE A 36 -1.41 4.20 10.32
N ASP A 37 -0.45 4.42 11.21
CA ASP A 37 0.22 5.69 11.39
C ASP A 37 0.81 6.24 10.11
N THR A 38 1.04 7.56 10.10
CA THR A 38 1.67 8.25 8.98
C THR A 38 3.06 7.67 8.72
N HIS A 39 3.29 7.16 7.50
CA HIS A 39 4.54 6.52 7.12
C HIS A 39 4.81 6.61 5.61
N ARG A 40 5.99 6.15 5.21
CA ARG A 40 6.39 5.87 3.83
C ARG A 40 6.82 4.41 3.75
N ASP A 41 6.52 3.75 2.64
CA ASP A 41 6.71 2.30 2.52
C ASP A 41 8.14 1.87 2.17
N ASN A 42 9.02 2.79 1.79
CA ASN A 42 10.34 2.49 1.22
C ASN A 42 11.53 3.09 1.99
N ILE A 43 11.35 3.46 3.27
CA ILE A 43 12.40 4.15 4.05
C ILE A 43 13.44 3.20 4.67
N SER A 44 13.09 1.93 4.91
CA SER A 44 14.01 0.96 5.50
C SER A 44 14.83 0.26 4.42
N SER A 45 16.02 -0.24 4.76
CA SER A 45 16.85 -1.06 3.85
C SER A 45 16.07 -2.24 3.27
N ASN A 46 15.25 -2.90 4.08
CA ASN A 46 14.48 -4.07 3.67
C ASN A 46 13.30 -3.74 2.75
N THR A 47 12.88 -2.48 2.71
CA THR A 47 11.72 -2.01 1.91
C THR A 47 12.09 -1.00 0.82
N ALA A 48 13.36 -0.62 0.71
CA ALA A 48 13.87 0.37 -0.26
C ALA A 48 13.60 0.01 -1.73
N HIS A 49 13.43 -1.28 -2.02
CA HIS A 49 13.10 -1.79 -3.35
C HIS A 49 11.67 -1.45 -3.79
N ARG A 50 10.74 -1.21 -2.86
CA ARG A 50 9.33 -0.96 -3.18
C ARG A 50 9.17 0.33 -3.99
N ARG A 51 8.41 0.27 -5.08
CA ARG A 51 8.12 1.42 -5.95
C ARG A 51 6.68 1.88 -5.84
N LEU A 52 5.74 0.96 -6.03
CA LEU A 52 4.32 1.25 -5.93
C LEU A 52 3.65 0.37 -4.87
N ALA A 53 2.78 0.96 -4.07
CA ALA A 53 1.88 0.24 -3.18
C ALA A 53 0.53 0.02 -3.89
N VAL A 54 -0.07 -1.15 -3.67
CA VAL A 54 -1.42 -1.47 -4.13
C VAL A 54 -2.26 -1.78 -2.91
N SER A 55 -3.31 -0.99 -2.70
CA SER A 55 -4.31 -1.19 -1.65
C SER A 55 -5.68 -1.46 -2.28
N LEU A 56 -6.09 -2.73 -2.31
CA LEU A 56 -7.40 -3.14 -2.81
C LEU A 56 -8.40 -3.23 -1.65
N ASN A 57 -9.51 -2.50 -1.75
CA ASN A 57 -10.55 -2.50 -0.74
C ASN A 57 -11.44 -3.74 -0.90
N LEU A 58 -11.58 -4.58 0.14
CA LEU A 58 -12.25 -5.89 0.03
C LEU A 58 -13.73 -5.84 0.44
N ASN A 59 -14.15 -4.82 1.19
CA ASN A 59 -15.52 -4.68 1.66
C ASN A 59 -15.94 -3.20 1.72
N HIS A 60 -17.22 -2.95 2.06
CA HIS A 60 -17.80 -1.59 2.05
C HIS A 60 -18.68 -1.27 3.27
N VAL A 61 -18.89 -2.24 4.17
CA VAL A 61 -19.75 -2.08 5.36
C VAL A 61 -18.87 -1.65 6.55
N TYR A 62 -18.37 -0.41 6.47
CA TYR A 62 -17.60 0.25 7.54
C TYR A 62 -17.62 1.77 7.34
N GLU A 63 -17.37 2.51 8.43
CA GLU A 63 -17.17 3.97 8.45
C GLU A 63 -15.74 4.32 8.90
N GLY A 64 -15.21 5.45 8.44
CA GLY A 64 -13.81 5.81 8.62
C GLY A 64 -12.88 4.93 7.78
N GLY A 65 -11.63 4.74 8.23
CA GLY A 65 -10.69 3.84 7.55
C GLY A 65 -10.15 4.35 6.21
N GLU A 66 -10.36 5.62 5.86
CA GLU A 66 -9.92 6.19 4.61
C GLU A 66 -8.40 6.32 4.54
N LEU A 67 -7.85 6.19 3.33
CA LEU A 67 -6.46 6.52 3.09
C LEU A 67 -6.32 8.04 2.93
N ARG A 68 -5.29 8.64 3.51
CA ARG A 68 -4.96 10.06 3.33
C ARG A 68 -3.49 10.23 2.95
N PHE A 69 -3.21 11.22 2.11
CA PHE A 69 -1.85 11.65 1.76
C PHE A 69 -1.62 13.06 2.29
N PRO A 70 -1.23 13.21 3.58
CA PRO A 70 -1.19 14.50 4.25
C PRO A 70 -0.17 15.49 3.64
N GLU A 71 0.81 14.99 2.87
CA GLU A 71 1.77 15.86 2.17
C GLU A 71 1.15 16.66 1.01
N PHE A 72 -0.01 16.26 0.49
CA PHE A 72 -0.65 16.90 -0.66
C PHE A 72 -1.96 17.60 -0.32
N SER A 73 -2.81 16.99 0.50
CA SER A 73 -4.12 17.54 0.88
C SER A 73 -4.77 16.74 2.01
N ASP A 74 -5.87 17.28 2.56
CA ASP A 74 -6.75 16.53 3.48
C ASP A 74 -7.82 15.69 2.75
N VAL A 75 -7.65 15.45 1.44
CA VAL A 75 -8.57 14.58 0.68
C VAL A 75 -8.47 13.15 1.21
N LYS A 76 -9.62 12.57 1.50
CA LYS A 76 -9.78 11.21 2.01
C LYS A 76 -10.21 10.27 0.89
N TYR A 77 -9.47 9.18 0.72
CA TYR A 77 -9.70 8.19 -0.33
C TYR A 77 -10.32 6.93 0.26
N ARG A 78 -11.54 6.61 -0.21
CA ARG A 78 -12.24 5.36 0.10
C ARG A 78 -12.70 4.67 -1.19
N PRO A 79 -11.82 3.90 -1.85
CA PRO A 79 -12.20 3.16 -3.05
C PRO A 79 -13.38 2.21 -2.78
N ALA A 80 -14.25 2.03 -3.76
CA ALA A 80 -15.33 1.04 -3.65
C ALA A 80 -14.77 -0.38 -3.43
N ALA A 81 -15.56 -1.29 -2.85
CA ALA A 81 -15.17 -2.69 -2.72
C ALA A 81 -14.80 -3.27 -4.11
N GLY A 82 -13.69 -3.99 -4.19
CA GLY A 82 -13.11 -4.51 -5.42
C GLY A 82 -12.23 -3.51 -6.20
N SER A 83 -12.17 -2.24 -5.79
CA SER A 83 -11.31 -1.23 -6.40
C SER A 83 -9.96 -1.14 -5.68
N ALA A 84 -8.91 -0.84 -6.44
CA ALA A 84 -7.56 -0.65 -5.91
C ALA A 84 -7.13 0.81 -6.01
N LEU A 85 -6.52 1.31 -4.94
CA LEU A 85 -5.70 2.50 -4.98
C LEU A 85 -4.24 2.08 -5.23
N VAL A 86 -3.58 2.72 -6.19
CA VAL A 86 -2.16 2.51 -6.48
C VAL A 86 -1.45 3.84 -6.33
N PHE A 87 -0.34 3.85 -5.58
CA PHE A 87 0.39 5.08 -5.27
C PHE A 87 1.88 4.78 -5.06
N SER A 88 2.72 5.82 -5.15
CA SER A 88 4.15 5.70 -4.88
C SER A 88 4.40 5.30 -3.43
N CYS A 89 5.25 4.30 -3.21
CA CYS A 89 5.72 3.92 -1.87
C CYS A 89 6.49 5.05 -1.19
N ALA A 90 6.99 6.00 -1.99
CA ALA A 90 7.64 7.17 -1.47
C ALA A 90 6.64 8.20 -0.94
N HIS A 91 5.32 8.08 -1.14
CA HIS A 91 4.37 9.05 -0.63
C HIS A 91 4.07 8.87 0.86
N LEU A 92 3.98 10.00 1.56
CA LEU A 92 3.60 10.03 2.97
C LEU A 92 2.11 9.75 3.04
N HIS A 93 1.72 8.70 3.76
CA HIS A 93 0.33 8.30 3.83
C HIS A 93 -0.01 7.61 5.14
N GLU A 94 -1.30 7.55 5.42
CA GLU A 94 -1.86 6.93 6.62
C GLU A 94 -3.22 6.30 6.31
N VAL A 95 -3.66 5.41 7.19
CA VAL A 95 -5.05 4.93 7.25
C VAL A 95 -5.68 5.56 8.47
N LEU A 96 -6.71 6.39 8.25
CA LEU A 96 -7.46 7.00 9.34
C LEU A 96 -8.20 5.94 10.17
N PRO A 97 -8.55 6.21 11.45
CA PRO A 97 -9.26 5.26 12.28
C PRO A 97 -10.58 4.78 11.66
N VAL A 98 -10.82 3.46 11.73
CA VAL A 98 -12.15 2.91 11.49
C VAL A 98 -13.04 3.25 12.69
N THR A 99 -14.20 3.85 12.43
CA THR A 99 -15.13 4.30 13.48
C THR A 99 -16.36 3.39 13.61
N SER A 100 -16.62 2.53 12.63
CA SER A 100 -17.67 1.51 12.68
C SER A 100 -17.34 0.34 11.77
N GLY A 101 -17.63 -0.89 12.24
CA GLY A 101 -17.42 -2.11 11.46
C GLY A 101 -15.95 -2.53 11.34
N ARG A 102 -15.64 -3.26 10.26
CA ARG A 102 -14.29 -3.77 9.97
C ARG A 102 -13.92 -3.46 8.54
N ARG A 103 -12.77 -2.83 8.31
CA ARG A 103 -12.23 -2.61 6.97
C ARG A 103 -11.22 -3.70 6.64
N PHE A 104 -11.46 -4.42 5.55
CA PHE A 104 -10.53 -5.41 5.02
C PHE A 104 -9.86 -4.88 3.75
N THR A 105 -8.54 -5.03 3.66
CA THR A 105 -7.79 -4.65 2.45
C THR A 105 -6.75 -5.70 2.07
N LEU A 106 -6.58 -5.90 0.77
CA LEU A 106 -5.49 -6.69 0.20
C LEU A 106 -4.36 -5.75 -0.22
N LEU A 107 -3.18 -5.97 0.33
CA LEU A 107 -1.98 -5.17 0.12
C LEU A 107 -0.92 -5.96 -0.65
N THR A 108 -0.21 -5.30 -1.57
CA THR A 108 1.05 -5.77 -2.15
C THR A 108 1.89 -4.57 -2.56
N PHE A 109 3.18 -4.79 -2.73
CA PHE A 109 4.14 -3.80 -3.19
C PHE A 109 4.77 -4.26 -4.49
N LEU A 110 4.83 -3.37 -5.47
CA LEU A 110 5.34 -3.63 -6.80
C LEU A 110 6.70 -2.97 -6.97
N TYR A 111 7.56 -3.65 -7.70
CA TYR A 111 8.90 -3.20 -8.06
C TYR A 111 9.36 -3.92 -9.33
N ASP A 112 10.57 -3.62 -9.79
CA ASP A 112 11.18 -4.24 -10.95
C ASP A 112 12.56 -4.79 -10.59
N GLU A 113 13.16 -5.53 -11.52
CA GLU A 113 14.45 -6.18 -11.31
C GLU A 113 15.66 -5.24 -11.23
N THR A 114 15.52 -3.96 -11.63
CA THR A 114 16.59 -2.95 -11.46
C THR A 114 16.77 -2.55 -10.00
N VAL A 115 15.84 -2.94 -9.12
CA VAL A 115 15.97 -2.78 -7.67
C VAL A 115 16.05 -4.12 -6.96
N GLU A 116 17.20 -4.35 -6.34
CA GLU A 116 17.41 -5.51 -5.48
C GLU A 116 16.72 -5.33 -4.14
N ARG A 117 15.95 -6.35 -3.76
CA ARG A 117 15.48 -6.51 -2.39
C ARG A 117 16.66 -6.93 -1.51
N TRP A 118 16.88 -6.23 -0.40
CA TRP A 118 17.90 -6.64 0.58
C TRP A 118 17.66 -8.09 1.01
N GLN A 119 18.67 -8.95 0.83
CA GLN A 119 18.56 -10.39 1.07
C GLN A 119 19.11 -10.84 2.43
N GLY A 120 19.42 -9.93 3.35
CA GLY A 120 20.00 -10.31 4.63
C GLY A 120 21.49 -10.62 4.51
N GLY A 121 22.31 -9.59 4.30
CA GLY A 121 23.75 -9.65 4.54
C GLY A 121 24.06 -8.94 5.85
N ASP A 122 24.95 -9.50 6.67
CA ASP A 122 25.47 -8.84 7.86
C ASP A 122 26.16 -7.51 7.44
N PRO A 123 25.66 -6.34 7.85
CA PRO A 123 26.32 -5.07 7.55
C PRO A 123 27.67 -4.92 8.27
N PHE A 124 28.01 -5.82 9.19
CA PHE A 124 29.24 -5.82 9.99
C PHE A 124 29.99 -7.17 9.96
N GLY A 125 29.92 -7.90 8.83
CA GLY A 125 30.51 -9.23 8.67
C GLY A 125 31.86 -9.44 9.37
N PHE A 126 31.81 -10.17 10.50
CA PHE A 126 32.85 -11.05 11.03
C PHE A 126 32.32 -12.48 11.02
#